data_AF-A0A531MGU9-F1
#
_entry.id   AF-A0A531MGU9-F1
#
_cell.length_a   1.000
_cell.length_b   1.000
_cell.length_c   1.000
_cell.angle_alpha   90.00
_cell.angle_beta   90.00
_cell.angle_gamma   90.00
#
_symmetry.space_group_name_H-M   'P 1'
#
loop_
_entity.id
_entity.type
_entity.pdbx_description
1 polymer ?
#
loop_
_entity_poly.entity_id
_entity_poly.type
_entity_poly.pdbx_seq_one_letter_code
_entity_poly.pdbx_strand_id
1 'polypeptide(L)'
;VFTQAANFGRMVEVDQASASIHLSAIRQAAAQGDFVIAYLHHHHWEPGWQDVPRWVQAFARTCIDAGANLFVSHGAPVLQAIEIYNGSPVFYGLGNFLFHVHPDEGEWDPPEVWQSIVAACRYEANGNLEG
;
A
#
# COMPACT_ATOMS: atom_id res chain seq x y z
N VAL A 1 -21.50 21.29 -11.78
CA VAL A 1 -20.91 21.79 -13.03
C VAL A 1 -20.02 20.69 -13.56
N PHE A 2 -20.30 20.15 -14.75
CA PHE A 2 -19.43 19.16 -15.39
C PHE A 2 -18.59 19.90 -16.44
N THR A 3 -17.29 19.60 -16.49
CA THR A 3 -16.34 20.19 -17.45
C THR A 3 -15.67 19.05 -18.21
N GLN A 4 -15.50 19.22 -19.52
CA GLN A 4 -14.85 18.23 -20.36
C GLN A 4 -13.35 18.15 -20.04
N ALA A 5 -12.84 16.94 -19.82
CA ALA A 5 -11.42 16.71 -19.65
C ALA A 5 -10.68 16.83 -21.00
N ALA A 6 -9.46 17.37 -20.97
CA ALA A 6 -8.61 17.47 -22.15
C ALA A 6 -8.13 16.10 -22.67
N ASN A 7 -8.09 15.09 -21.79
CA ASN A 7 -7.67 13.73 -22.10
C ASN A 7 -8.67 12.72 -21.52
N PHE A 8 -8.80 11.56 -22.17
CA PHE A 8 -9.49 10.42 -21.58
C PHE A 8 -8.61 9.76 -20.50
N GLY A 9 -9.22 9.32 -19.40
CA GLY A 9 -8.51 8.63 -18.33
C GLY A 9 -9.45 7.88 -17.41
N ARG A 10 -8.92 6.84 -16.76
CA ARG A 10 -9.57 6.15 -15.65
C ARG A 10 -9.01 6.70 -14.35
N MET A 11 -9.89 7.03 -13.42
CA MET A 11 -9.50 7.45 -12.07
C MET A 11 -10.12 6.49 -11.06
N VAL A 12 -9.34 6.14 -10.06
CA VAL A 12 -9.79 5.40 -8.88
C VAL A 12 -9.75 6.37 -7.72
N GLU A 13 -10.88 6.52 -7.04
CA GLU A 13 -10.99 7.33 -5.84
C GLU A 13 -11.33 6.42 -4.66
N VAL A 14 -10.75 6.75 -3.51
CA VAL A 14 -11.11 6.10 -2.25
C VAL A 14 -12.41 6.71 -1.76
N ASP A 15 -13.40 5.85 -1.49
CA ASP A 15 -14.65 6.27 -0.87
C ASP A 15 -14.38 6.89 0.51
N GLN A 16 -14.81 8.14 0.69
CA GLN A 16 -14.46 8.93 1.86
C GLN A 16 -15.14 8.41 3.14
N ALA A 17 -16.35 7.87 3.03
CA ALA A 17 -17.06 7.32 4.17
C ALA A 17 -16.37 6.05 4.68
N SER A 18 -16.02 5.14 3.77
CA SER A 18 -15.26 3.93 4.07
C SER A 18 -13.87 4.26 4.64
N ALA A 19 -13.11 5.14 3.99
CA ALA A 19 -11.82 5.59 4.50
C ALA A 19 -11.92 6.17 5.92
N SER A 20 -12.93 6.99 6.19
CA SER A 20 -13.11 7.61 7.52
C SER A 20 -13.26 6.58 8.64
N ILE A 21 -13.92 5.45 8.37
CA ILE A 21 -14.06 4.34 9.33
C ILE A 21 -12.69 3.73 9.64
N HIS A 22 -11.91 3.38 8.61
CA HIS A 22 -10.59 2.80 8.77
C HIS A 22 -9.61 3.76 9.46
N LEU A 23 -9.59 5.03 9.04
CA LEU A 23 -8.73 6.05 9.63
C LEU A 23 -9.12 6.35 11.09
N SER A 24 -10.41 6.26 11.44
CA SER A 24 -10.85 6.38 12.83
C SER A 24 -10.34 5.23 13.70
N ALA A 25 -10.36 4.00 13.18
CA ALA A 25 -9.82 2.84 13.89
C ALA A 25 -8.30 2.97 14.13
N ILE A 26 -7.55 3.42 13.12
CA ILE A 26 -6.11 3.71 13.24
C ILE A 26 -5.87 4.75 14.34
N ARG A 27 -6.57 5.90 14.28
CA ARG A 27 -6.44 6.96 15.30
C ARG A 27 -6.75 6.46 16.71
N GLN A 28 -7.78 5.64 16.87
CA GLN A 28 -8.16 5.11 18.18
C GLN A 28 -7.11 4.15 18.74
N ALA A 29 -6.56 3.26 17.92
CA ALA A 29 -5.50 2.34 18.35
C ALA A 29 -4.21 3.11 18.69
N ALA A 30 -3.81 4.06 17.84
CA ALA A 30 -2.66 4.91 18.08
C ALA A 30 -2.80 5.72 19.38
N ALA A 31 -3.99 6.28 19.66
CA ALA A 31 -4.26 7.01 20.90
C ALA A 31 -4.22 6.14 22.17
N GLN A 32 -4.38 4.82 22.02
CA GLN A 32 -4.23 3.84 23.12
C GLN A 32 -2.77 3.43 23.34
N GLY A 33 -1.84 3.85 22.47
CA GLY A 33 -0.43 3.49 22.51
C GLY A 33 -0.12 2.16 21.83
N ASP A 34 -1.02 1.63 21.00
CA ASP A 34 -0.77 0.42 20.22
C ASP A 34 0.23 0.67 19.09
N PHE A 35 0.98 -0.36 18.72
CA PHE A 35 1.74 -0.36 17.48
C PHE A 35 0.80 -0.72 16.31
N VAL A 36 0.58 0.21 15.39
CA VAL A 36 -0.45 0.08 14.36
C VAL A 36 0.15 -0.22 12.99
N ILE A 37 -0.25 -1.36 12.42
CA ILE A 37 0.03 -1.73 11.04
C ILE A 37 -1.23 -1.51 10.21
N ALA A 38 -1.20 -0.56 9.28
CA ALA A 38 -2.25 -0.39 8.28
C ALA A 38 -1.97 -1.30 7.09
N TYR A 39 -2.94 -2.14 6.75
CA TYR A 39 -2.78 -3.15 5.71
C TYR A 39 -3.83 -2.99 4.59
N LEU A 40 -3.38 -2.93 3.34
CA LEU A 40 -4.24 -2.78 2.17
C LEU A 40 -4.06 -3.95 1.19
N HIS A 41 -5.17 -4.59 0.83
CA HIS A 41 -5.25 -5.47 -0.34
C HIS A 41 -6.02 -4.78 -1.46
N HIS A 42 -5.56 -4.88 -2.71
CA HIS A 42 -6.30 -4.35 -3.87
C HIS A 42 -6.05 -5.15 -5.16
N HIS A 43 -6.90 -5.01 -6.18
CA HIS A 43 -6.68 -5.62 -7.51
C HIS A 43 -6.56 -4.58 -8.63
N HIS A 44 -6.02 -3.40 -8.30
CA HIS A 44 -5.74 -2.34 -9.26
C HIS A 44 -4.24 -2.10 -9.38
N TRP A 45 -3.70 -2.23 -10.58
CA TRP A 45 -2.32 -1.90 -10.91
C TRP A 45 -2.28 -1.04 -12.16
N GLU A 46 -1.24 -0.20 -12.25
CA GLU A 46 -0.99 0.61 -13.45
C GLU A 46 -0.51 -0.28 -14.61
N PRO A 47 -0.50 0.20 -15.87
CA PRO A 47 0.02 -0.55 -17.01
C PRO A 47 1.46 -1.05 -16.79
N GLY A 48 2.30 -0.24 -16.13
CA GLY A 48 3.53 -0.73 -15.51
C GLY A 48 3.21 -1.27 -14.13
N TRP A 49 3.22 -2.59 -13.94
CA TRP A 49 2.79 -3.20 -12.67
C TRP A 49 3.62 -2.77 -11.45
N GLN A 50 4.86 -2.34 -11.69
CA GLN A 50 5.75 -1.79 -10.66
C GLN A 50 5.40 -0.34 -10.27
N ASP A 51 4.66 0.38 -11.11
CA ASP A 51 4.19 1.73 -10.80
C ASP A 51 3.08 1.65 -9.76
N VAL A 52 3.31 2.31 -8.62
CA VAL A 52 2.33 2.35 -7.53
C VAL A 52 1.19 3.30 -7.92
N PRO A 53 -0.07 2.85 -7.95
CA PRO A 53 -1.19 3.71 -8.27
C PRO A 53 -1.28 4.91 -7.32
N ARG A 54 -1.55 6.11 -7.85
CA ARG A 54 -1.56 7.34 -7.04
C ARG A 54 -2.50 7.30 -5.84
N TRP A 55 -3.64 6.62 -5.99
CA TRP A 55 -4.62 6.49 -4.92
C TRP A 55 -4.09 5.61 -3.76
N VAL A 56 -3.24 4.61 -4.06
CA VAL A 56 -2.58 3.78 -3.05
C VAL A 56 -1.56 4.62 -2.29
N GLN A 57 -0.74 5.41 -3.01
CA GLN A 57 0.23 6.33 -2.39
C GLN A 57 -0.48 7.32 -1.45
N ALA A 58 -1.55 7.96 -1.92
CA ALA A 58 -2.32 8.91 -1.12
C ALA A 58 -2.96 8.26 0.10
N PHE A 59 -3.55 7.07 -0.06
CA PHE A 59 -4.18 6.36 1.05
C PHE A 59 -3.17 5.88 2.08
N ALA A 60 -2.02 5.36 1.65
CA ALA A 60 -0.95 4.93 2.54
C ALA A 60 -0.46 6.09 3.42
N ARG A 61 -0.17 7.25 2.83
CA ARG A 61 0.20 8.47 3.56
C ARG A 61 -0.87 8.91 4.54
N THR A 62 -2.15 8.87 4.12
CA THR A 62 -3.28 9.20 5.00
C THR A 62 -3.38 8.23 6.20
N CYS A 63 -3.06 6.94 6.02
CA CYS A 63 -2.99 5.98 7.12
C CYS A 63 -1.85 6.31 8.09
N ILE A 64 -0.66 6.65 7.58
CA ILE A 64 0.46 7.09 8.42
C ILE A 64 0.10 8.38 9.18
N ASP A 65 -0.48 9.37 8.50
CA ASP A 65 -0.94 10.62 9.13
C ASP A 65 -2.00 10.39 10.22
N ALA A 66 -2.79 9.32 10.10
CA ALA A 66 -3.76 8.91 11.11
C ALA A 66 -3.14 8.21 12.32
N GLY A 67 -1.83 7.89 12.29
CA GLY A 67 -1.09 7.29 13.40
C GLY A 67 -0.61 5.86 13.15
N ALA A 68 -0.64 5.35 11.92
CA ALA A 68 -0.02 4.05 11.62
C ALA A 68 1.51 4.15 11.67
N ASN A 69 2.17 3.19 12.32
CA ASN A 69 3.64 3.09 12.39
C ASN A 69 4.24 2.42 11.15
N LEU A 70 3.40 1.71 10.39
CA LEU A 70 3.79 0.91 9.23
C LEU A 70 2.58 0.79 8.30
N PHE A 71 2.80 1.00 7.00
CA PHE A 71 1.83 0.65 5.97
C PHE A 71 2.35 -0.50 5.12
N VAL A 72 1.52 -1.51 4.90
CA VAL A 72 1.82 -2.65 4.04
C VAL A 72 0.70 -2.84 3.05
N SER A 73 1.05 -3.06 1.80
CA SER A 73 0.08 -3.43 0.78
C SER A 73 0.55 -4.58 -0.08
N HIS A 74 -0.43 -5.22 -0.70
CA HIS A 74 -0.25 -6.16 -1.79
C HIS A 74 -1.45 -6.08 -2.72
N GLY A 75 -1.30 -6.62 -3.92
CA GLY A 75 -2.38 -6.59 -4.89
C GLY A 75 -1.93 -6.49 -6.33
N ALA A 76 -0.98 -5.58 -6.58
CA ALA A 76 -0.18 -5.66 -7.79
C ALA A 76 0.61 -6.98 -7.74
N PRO A 77 0.64 -7.77 -8.82
CA PRO A 77 1.26 -9.09 -8.83
C PRO A 77 2.80 -9.00 -8.90
N VAL A 78 3.43 -7.95 -8.39
CA VAL A 78 4.88 -7.71 -8.43
C VAL A 78 5.35 -7.00 -7.15
N LEU A 79 6.66 -7.07 -6.90
CA LEU A 79 7.32 -6.20 -5.93
C LEU A 79 7.20 -4.73 -6.38
N GLN A 80 6.75 -3.86 -5.46
CA GLN A 80 6.64 -2.42 -5.69
C GLN A 80 7.57 -1.63 -4.76
N ALA A 81 7.69 -0.33 -5.04
CA ALA A 81 8.56 0.57 -4.30
C ALA A 81 8.30 0.59 -2.78
N ILE A 82 9.34 0.96 -2.04
CA ILE A 82 9.29 1.21 -0.60
C ILE A 82 9.54 2.70 -0.39
N GLU A 83 8.77 3.32 0.50
CA GLU A 83 8.92 4.72 0.88
C GLU A 83 9.08 4.82 2.40
N ILE A 84 9.91 5.75 2.88
CA ILE A 84 9.86 6.21 4.27
C ILE A 84 9.09 7.52 4.29
N TYR A 85 7.87 7.50 4.82
CA TYR A 85 7.00 8.67 4.90
C TYR A 85 6.80 9.05 6.37
N ASN A 86 7.17 10.29 6.71
CA ASN A 86 7.11 10.82 8.09
C ASN A 86 7.78 9.88 9.13
N GLY A 87 8.95 9.33 8.78
CA GLY A 87 9.68 8.39 9.63
C GLY A 87 9.10 6.97 9.70
N SER A 88 7.99 6.69 9.00
CA SER A 88 7.34 5.38 8.96
C SER A 88 7.56 4.69 7.62
N PRO A 89 7.88 3.38 7.60
CA PRO A 89 8.00 2.63 6.36
C PRO A 89 6.63 2.36 5.71
N VAL A 90 6.63 2.43 4.38
CA VAL A 90 5.49 2.17 3.50
C VAL A 90 5.93 1.17 2.44
N PHE A 91 5.37 -0.03 2.51
CA PHE A 91 5.58 -1.10 1.52
C PHE A 91 4.37 -1.15 0.59
N TYR A 92 4.51 -0.66 -0.63
CA TYR A 92 3.39 -0.61 -1.58
C TYR A 92 3.02 -1.98 -2.18
N GLY A 93 3.97 -2.91 -2.20
CA GLY A 93 3.76 -4.28 -2.63
C GLY A 93 4.97 -5.11 -2.24
N LEU A 94 4.81 -6.08 -1.34
CA LEU A 94 5.92 -6.95 -0.89
C LEU A 94 6.36 -8.00 -1.93
N GLY A 95 5.65 -8.09 -3.06
CA GLY A 95 5.79 -9.16 -4.04
C GLY A 95 5.05 -10.43 -3.62
N ASN A 96 5.29 -11.53 -4.32
CA ASN A 96 4.59 -12.80 -4.13
C ASN A 96 5.45 -13.86 -3.42
N PHE A 97 5.38 -13.91 -2.08
CA PHE A 97 6.16 -14.91 -1.31
C PHE A 97 5.68 -16.35 -1.58
N LEU A 98 4.37 -16.50 -1.77
CA LEU A 98 3.73 -17.72 -2.25
C LEU A 98 2.76 -17.32 -3.36
N PHE A 99 2.99 -17.81 -4.57
CA PHE A 99 2.17 -17.50 -5.74
C PHE A 99 1.76 -18.79 -6.45
N HIS A 100 0.44 -19.00 -6.56
CA HIS A 100 -0.11 -20.17 -7.23
C HIS A 100 -0.68 -19.72 -8.57
N VAL A 101 -0.10 -20.24 -9.64
CA VAL A 101 -0.50 -19.97 -11.02
C VAL A 101 -0.84 -21.28 -11.71
N HIS A 102 -1.76 -21.23 -12.68
CA HIS A 102 -1.99 -22.40 -13.52
C HIS A 102 -0.81 -22.55 -14.51
N PRO A 103 -0.33 -23.77 -14.81
CA PRO A 103 0.83 -23.98 -15.70
C PRO A 103 0.68 -23.38 -17.11
N ASP A 104 -0.56 -23.13 -17.54
CA ASP A 104 -0.89 -22.63 -18.88
C ASP A 104 -1.08 -21.09 -18.92
N GLU A 105 -0.89 -20.39 -17.80
CA GLU A 105 -1.05 -18.93 -17.69
C GLU A 105 0.29 -18.19 -17.86
N GLY A 106 0.60 -17.81 -19.10
CA GLY A 106 1.83 -17.04 -19.42
C GLY A 106 1.80 -15.57 -18.98
N GLU A 107 0.69 -15.05 -18.45
CA GLU A 107 0.60 -13.69 -17.90
C GLU A 107 1.57 -13.47 -16.72
N TRP A 108 1.91 -14.54 -16.01
CA TRP A 108 2.75 -14.52 -14.81
C TRP A 108 4.23 -14.84 -15.06
N ASP A 109 4.62 -15.05 -16.32
CA ASP A 109 6.01 -15.35 -16.70
C ASP A 109 7.03 -14.26 -16.39
N PRO A 110 6.70 -12.95 -16.37
CA PRO A 110 7.68 -11.91 -16.07
C PRO A 110 8.38 -12.15 -14.71
N PRO A 111 9.73 -12.09 -14.62
CA PRO A 111 10.47 -12.45 -13.40
C PRO A 111 10.14 -11.58 -12.18
N GLU A 112 9.62 -10.38 -12.38
CA GLU A 112 9.17 -9.40 -11.40
C GLU A 112 8.00 -9.92 -10.57
N VAL A 113 7.20 -10.82 -11.15
CA VAL A 113 6.11 -11.52 -10.47
C VAL A 113 6.66 -12.48 -9.41
N TRP A 114 7.86 -13.02 -9.64
CA TRP A 114 8.49 -14.01 -8.77
C TRP A 114 9.50 -13.41 -7.80
N GLN A 115 9.54 -12.08 -7.71
CA GLN A 115 10.35 -11.35 -6.74
C GLN A 115 9.53 -11.07 -5.47
N SER A 116 10.22 -11.11 -4.33
CA SER A 116 9.66 -10.79 -3.03
C SER A 116 10.73 -10.30 -2.08
N ILE A 117 10.29 -9.59 -1.05
CA ILE A 117 11.16 -9.19 0.05
C ILE A 117 10.64 -9.71 1.38
N VAL A 118 11.56 -10.02 2.28
CA VAL A 118 11.29 -10.17 3.70
C VAL A 118 11.88 -8.94 4.38
N ALA A 119 11.02 -8.07 4.90
CA ALA A 119 11.44 -6.85 5.59
C ALA A 119 11.57 -7.09 7.10
N ALA A 120 12.66 -6.62 7.70
CA ALA A 120 12.84 -6.56 9.14
C ALA A 120 12.96 -5.09 9.56
N CYS A 121 12.01 -4.62 10.36
CA CYS A 121 11.99 -3.26 10.89
C CYS A 121 12.19 -3.30 12.41
N ARG A 122 12.94 -2.34 12.94
CA ARG A 122 13.15 -2.17 14.39
C ARG A 122 12.53 -0.85 14.81
N TYR A 123 11.95 -0.83 15.99
CA TYR A 123 11.21 0.32 16.49
C TYR A 123 11.61 0.64 17.92
N GLU A 124 11.73 1.92 18.20
CA GLU A 124 11.84 2.43 19.56
C GLU A 124 10.56 2.15 20.35
N ALA A 125 10.62 2.26 21.68
CA ALA A 125 9.46 2.04 22.56
C ALA A 125 8.29 3.02 22.31
N ASN A 126 8.55 4.15 21.65
CA ASN A 126 7.55 5.14 21.24
C ASN A 126 6.91 4.83 19.87
N GLY A 127 7.31 3.74 19.21
CA GLY A 127 6.79 3.32 17.91
C GLY A 127 7.48 3.95 16.69
N ASN A 128 8.53 4.75 16.88
CA ASN A 128 9.32 5.32 15.78
C ASN A 128 10.28 4.29 15.20
N LEU A 129 10.52 4.34 13.89
CA LEU A 129 11.49 3.47 13.22
C LEU A 129 12.92 3.79 13.67
N GLU A 130 13.68 2.77 14.07
CA GLU A 130 15.12 2.89 14.30
C GLU A 130 15.86 3.07 12.96
N GLY A 131 16.73 4.08 12.87
CA GLY A 131 17.54 4.39 11.69
C GLY A 131 18.76 3.50 11.50
#